data_AF-A0A353Y2E1-F1
#
_entry.id   AF-A0A353Y2E1-F1
#
_cell.length_a   1.000
_cell.length_b   1.000
_cell.length_c   1.000
_cell.angle_alpha   90.00
_cell.angle_beta   90.00
_cell.angle_gamma   90.00
#
_symmetry.space_group_name_H-M   'P 1'
#
loop_
_entity.id
_entity.type
_entity.pdbx_description
1 polymer ?
#
loop_
_entity_poly.entity_id
_entity_poly.type
_entity_poly.pdbx_seq_one_letter_code
_entity_poly.pdbx_strand_id
1 'polypeptide(L)'
;WLLALVFYDFCYYWLHRMGHESAVLWAAHVVHHQSQDYNLSTALRQTSSGALLGWLFYLPMALAGVPPLVFGIVALIDLLYQFWVHTEQVGKLGWFDRWFCSPSNHRVHHAVNDRYLDRNYGGVLIVWDRLFGSFKEEDEKCVYGTRSPLNSWDPLWANAEVYWGLLHDSWHARRWRDKLRVWFKPPGWRPADVAARFPKPAFDITRVRRYDPPASRSVQAFGALQFVLMLAGAVLFLWTSEGLPLAQAVVWLLALATGLWCTGAVLQGRLSLTEVLFIEAAALSTACAATGYVELHRMFKPLAMAIAIILVAKSLPIKKALPLQLALVGSLAGDVFLMLPGYFIPGLLCFLCAHLAYIAVFKKDLAWFPNRRALALTLGFGAVMYGVLWVGGLPAGLRAPVAAYVTVIALMAAQAMGRATVLQTPGSVWVAVGAGFFMLSDTLLALNKFVSPLPLSQLWVLSTYYLAQVLIVRGLLADAGTRAVDQSSLTSTIFSDLANTQAMAKPTE
;
A
#
# COMPACT_ATOMS: atom_id res chain seq x y z
N TRP A 1 5.61 0.65 -43.01
CA TRP A 1 5.44 1.67 -41.96
C TRP A 1 3.99 2.12 -41.84
N LEU A 2 3.42 2.88 -42.79
CA LEU A 2 2.02 3.33 -42.68
C LEU A 2 1.00 2.20 -42.50
N LEU A 3 1.10 1.12 -43.29
CA LEU A 3 0.24 -0.07 -43.11
C LEU A 3 0.40 -0.71 -41.73
N ALA A 4 1.62 -0.69 -41.16
CA ALA A 4 1.86 -1.21 -39.82
C ALA A 4 1.26 -0.32 -38.73
N LEU A 5 1.26 1.02 -38.92
CA LEU A 5 0.59 1.95 -38.02
C LEU A 5 -0.93 1.76 -38.03
N VAL A 6 -1.54 1.65 -39.22
CA VAL A 6 -2.98 1.37 -39.36
C VAL A 6 -3.34 0.00 -38.75
N PHE A 7 -2.50 -1.02 -38.96
CA PHE A 7 -2.70 -2.34 -38.38
C PHE A 7 -2.53 -2.34 -36.85
N TYR A 8 -1.57 -1.57 -36.33
CA TYR A 8 -1.40 -1.38 -34.89
C TYR A 8 -2.63 -0.71 -34.27
N ASP A 9 -3.08 0.41 -34.82
CA ASP A 9 -4.27 1.14 -34.35
C ASP A 9 -5.54 0.28 -34.40
N PHE A 10 -5.67 -0.59 -35.42
CA PHE A 10 -6.73 -1.60 -35.47
C PHE A 10 -6.61 -2.64 -34.33
N CYS A 11 -5.41 -3.17 -34.05
CA CYS A 11 -5.20 -4.09 -32.93
C CYS A 11 -5.46 -3.40 -31.59
N TYR A 12 -5.04 -2.14 -31.46
CA TYR A 12 -5.30 -1.29 -30.31
C TYR A 12 -6.80 -1.10 -30.07
N TYR A 13 -7.59 -0.81 -31.11
CA TYR A 13 -9.05 -0.69 -30.98
C TYR A 13 -9.67 -1.92 -30.31
N TRP A 14 -9.28 -3.13 -30.73
CA TRP A 14 -9.80 -4.36 -30.14
C TRP A 14 -9.30 -4.60 -28.71
N LEU A 15 -8.03 -4.33 -28.44
CA LEU A 15 -7.50 -4.37 -27.08
C LEU A 15 -8.27 -3.41 -26.17
N HIS A 16 -8.49 -2.19 -26.62
CA HIS A 16 -9.12 -1.12 -25.87
C HIS A 16 -10.60 -1.41 -25.63
N ARG A 17 -11.32 -1.84 -26.66
CA ARG A 17 -12.71 -2.31 -26.56
C ARG A 17 -12.85 -3.46 -25.56
N MET A 18 -11.98 -4.47 -25.65
CA MET A 18 -12.00 -5.59 -24.70
C MET A 18 -11.59 -5.15 -23.28
N GLY A 19 -10.79 -4.09 -23.15
CA GLY A 19 -10.55 -3.37 -21.89
C GLY A 19 -11.80 -2.84 -21.22
N HIS A 20 -12.89 -2.62 -21.95
CA HIS A 20 -14.18 -2.16 -21.40
C HIS A 20 -15.24 -3.27 -21.38
N GLU A 21 -15.15 -4.28 -22.26
CA GLU A 21 -16.16 -5.36 -22.34
C GLU A 21 -15.79 -6.64 -21.56
N SER A 22 -14.58 -6.73 -20.99
CA SER A 22 -14.12 -7.86 -20.17
C SER A 22 -13.61 -7.40 -18.82
N ALA A 23 -14.14 -7.96 -17.72
CA ALA A 23 -13.83 -7.52 -16.36
C ALA A 23 -12.33 -7.61 -15.99
N VAL A 24 -11.61 -8.63 -16.45
CA VAL A 24 -10.16 -8.78 -16.17
C VAL A 24 -9.33 -7.76 -16.95
N LEU A 25 -9.72 -7.44 -18.18
CA LEU A 25 -9.03 -6.43 -18.99
C LEU A 25 -9.40 -5.01 -18.51
N TRP A 26 -10.62 -4.82 -18.02
CA TRP A 26 -11.02 -3.61 -17.30
C TRP A 26 -10.21 -3.41 -16.02
N ALA A 27 -9.98 -4.47 -15.23
CA ALA A 27 -9.13 -4.37 -14.05
C ALA A 27 -7.71 -3.89 -14.37
N ALA A 28 -7.18 -4.22 -15.56
CA ALA A 28 -5.89 -3.71 -16.04
C ALA A 28 -5.93 -2.26 -16.57
N HIS A 29 -7.10 -1.82 -17.04
CA HIS A 29 -7.28 -0.56 -17.76
C HIS A 29 -7.90 0.57 -16.91
N VAL A 30 -8.70 0.23 -15.89
CA VAL A 30 -9.46 1.15 -15.03
C VAL A 30 -8.63 2.28 -14.42
N VAL A 31 -7.34 2.05 -14.16
CA VAL A 31 -6.39 3.04 -13.62
C VAL A 31 -6.33 4.29 -14.51
N HIS A 32 -6.54 4.12 -15.82
CA HIS A 32 -6.63 5.19 -16.79
C HIS A 32 -7.92 6.02 -16.64
N HIS A 33 -9.05 5.36 -16.32
CA HIS A 33 -10.38 5.97 -16.21
C HIS A 33 -10.75 6.51 -14.83
N GLN A 34 -10.06 6.08 -13.77
CA GLN A 34 -10.42 6.44 -12.40
C GLN A 34 -10.31 7.94 -12.05
N SER A 35 -9.62 8.73 -12.88
CA SER A 35 -9.45 10.17 -12.63
C SER A 35 -10.79 10.89 -12.75
N GLN A 36 -11.11 11.70 -11.76
CA GLN A 36 -12.32 12.54 -11.75
C GLN A 36 -12.05 13.94 -12.33
N ASP A 37 -10.78 14.27 -12.55
CA ASP A 37 -10.34 15.41 -13.34
C ASP A 37 -9.85 14.91 -14.70
N TYR A 38 -10.22 15.58 -15.79
CA TYR A 38 -9.82 15.20 -17.14
C TYR A 38 -8.87 16.23 -17.76
N ASN A 39 -7.58 15.94 -17.69
CA ASN A 39 -6.50 16.78 -18.23
C ASN A 39 -5.31 15.91 -18.69
N LEU A 40 -4.25 16.53 -19.23
CA LEU A 40 -3.12 15.81 -19.82
C LEU A 40 -2.43 14.83 -18.86
N SER A 41 -2.50 15.04 -17.54
CA SER A 41 -1.95 14.07 -16.57
C SER A 41 -2.73 12.75 -16.53
N THR A 42 -3.98 12.74 -17.01
CA THR A 42 -4.80 11.52 -17.19
C THR A 42 -4.14 10.59 -18.21
N ALA A 43 -3.52 11.14 -19.26
CA ALA A 43 -2.75 10.36 -20.23
C ALA A 43 -1.58 9.63 -19.57
N LEU A 44 -0.98 10.19 -18.52
CA LEU A 44 0.15 9.57 -17.81
C LEU A 44 -0.29 8.42 -16.88
N ARG A 45 -1.59 8.28 -16.61
CA ARG A 45 -2.16 7.13 -15.88
C ARG A 45 -2.33 5.95 -16.84
N GLN A 46 -1.21 5.32 -17.18
CA GLN A 46 -1.17 4.18 -18.09
C GLN A 46 -1.74 2.91 -17.46
N THR A 47 -2.16 1.97 -18.31
CA THR A 47 -2.61 0.63 -17.87
C THR A 47 -1.49 -0.09 -17.12
N SER A 48 -1.79 -0.72 -15.98
CA SER A 48 -0.76 -1.26 -15.09
C SER A 48 -0.41 -2.72 -15.33
N SER A 49 -1.43 -3.55 -15.55
CA SER A 49 -1.32 -5.00 -15.74
C SER A 49 -1.67 -5.44 -17.17
N GLY A 50 -1.76 -4.48 -18.09
CA GLY A 50 -2.06 -4.72 -19.51
C GLY A 50 -1.08 -5.66 -20.19
N ALA A 51 0.19 -5.67 -19.77
CA ALA A 51 1.22 -6.55 -20.31
C ALA A 51 0.94 -8.06 -20.12
N LEU A 52 0.07 -8.45 -19.18
CA LEU A 52 -0.25 -9.87 -18.93
C LEU A 52 -1.08 -10.50 -20.06
N LEU A 53 -2.01 -9.74 -20.64
CA LEU A 53 -2.97 -10.25 -21.63
C LEU A 53 -3.00 -9.43 -22.94
N GLY A 54 -2.52 -8.18 -22.92
CA GLY A 54 -2.61 -7.26 -24.05
C GLY A 54 -1.81 -7.69 -25.28
N TRP A 55 -0.70 -8.41 -25.08
CA TRP A 55 0.13 -8.93 -26.18
C TRP A 55 -0.63 -9.87 -27.12
N LEU A 56 -1.69 -10.54 -26.64
CA LEU A 56 -2.53 -11.43 -27.45
C LEU A 56 -3.17 -10.71 -28.64
N PHE A 57 -3.54 -9.43 -28.46
CA PHE A 57 -4.18 -8.62 -29.50
C PHE A 57 -3.22 -8.20 -30.61
N TYR A 58 -1.91 -8.24 -30.33
CA TYR A 58 -0.86 -7.90 -31.30
C TYR A 58 -0.22 -9.15 -31.95
N LEU A 59 -0.61 -10.37 -31.55
CA LEU A 59 -0.18 -11.60 -32.23
C LEU A 59 -0.45 -11.61 -33.73
N PRO A 60 -1.59 -11.09 -34.25
CA PRO A 60 -1.78 -10.98 -35.69
C PRO A 60 -0.68 -10.21 -36.41
N MET A 61 -0.12 -9.16 -35.80
CA MET A 61 1.01 -8.41 -36.36
C MET A 61 2.30 -9.23 -36.38
N ALA A 62 2.55 -9.98 -35.30
CA ALA A 62 3.71 -10.86 -35.23
C ALA A 62 3.63 -11.98 -36.29
N LEU A 63 2.45 -12.59 -36.46
CA LEU A 63 2.21 -13.62 -37.49
C LEU A 63 2.30 -13.06 -38.91
N ALA A 64 1.89 -11.80 -39.12
CA ALA A 64 2.06 -11.10 -40.39
C ALA A 64 3.52 -10.69 -40.68
N GLY A 65 4.46 -10.98 -39.77
CA GLY A 65 5.88 -10.72 -39.96
C GLY A 65 6.28 -9.25 -39.77
N VAL A 66 5.52 -8.46 -38.99
CA VAL A 66 5.91 -7.07 -38.69
C VAL A 66 7.20 -7.07 -37.86
N PRO A 67 8.28 -6.40 -38.31
CA PRO A 67 9.55 -6.39 -37.57
C PRO A 67 9.41 -5.73 -36.19
N PRO A 68 10.09 -6.23 -35.12
CA PRO A 68 9.97 -5.68 -33.77
C PRO A 68 10.28 -4.18 -33.66
N LEU A 69 11.28 -3.69 -34.41
CA LEU A 69 11.59 -2.26 -34.47
C LEU A 69 10.42 -1.45 -35.03
N VAL A 70 9.79 -1.93 -36.11
CA VAL A 70 8.63 -1.28 -36.71
C VAL A 70 7.46 -1.27 -35.72
N PHE A 71 7.20 -2.41 -35.05
CA PHE A 71 6.18 -2.53 -34.01
C PHE A 71 6.40 -1.51 -32.88
N GLY A 72 7.61 -1.44 -32.33
CA GLY A 72 7.93 -0.51 -31.25
C GLY A 72 7.75 0.96 -31.63
N ILE A 73 8.15 1.34 -32.85
CA ILE A 73 8.00 2.72 -33.33
C ILE A 73 6.52 3.07 -33.58
N VAL A 74 5.74 2.20 -34.21
CA VAL A 74 4.31 2.51 -34.42
C VAL A 74 3.52 2.51 -33.11
N ALA A 75 3.88 1.65 -32.16
CA ALA A 75 3.34 1.67 -30.80
C ALA A 75 3.63 2.99 -30.08
N LEU A 76 4.86 3.52 -30.23
CA LEU A 76 5.24 4.81 -29.68
C LEU A 76 4.48 5.97 -30.33
N ILE A 77 4.31 5.96 -31.65
CA ILE A 77 3.52 6.98 -32.38
C ILE A 77 2.07 6.99 -31.88
N ASP A 78 1.46 5.82 -31.76
CA ASP A 78 0.11 5.66 -31.24
C ASP A 78 -0.01 6.18 -29.79
N LEU A 79 0.92 5.77 -28.91
CA LEU A 79 0.97 6.24 -27.53
C LEU A 79 1.11 7.76 -27.41
N LEU A 80 1.99 8.37 -28.21
CA LEU A 80 2.21 9.82 -28.21
C LEU A 80 1.00 10.57 -28.77
N TYR A 81 0.34 10.02 -29.79
CA TYR A 81 -0.91 10.58 -30.30
C TYR A 81 -1.98 10.60 -29.21
N GLN A 82 -2.10 9.53 -28.44
CA GLN A 82 -3.09 9.45 -27.38
C GLN A 82 -2.85 10.42 -26.21
N PHE A 83 -1.70 11.08 -26.11
CA PHE A 83 -1.45 12.04 -25.03
C PHE A 83 -2.29 13.33 -25.15
N TRP A 84 -2.37 13.92 -26.35
CA TRP A 84 -2.96 15.25 -26.51
C TRP A 84 -4.50 15.24 -26.48
N VAL A 85 -5.12 14.08 -26.66
CA VAL A 85 -6.58 13.92 -26.61
C VAL A 85 -7.14 13.98 -25.18
N HIS A 86 -6.30 13.90 -24.15
CA HIS A 86 -6.71 14.03 -22.74
C HIS A 86 -6.84 15.48 -22.29
N THR A 87 -7.85 16.19 -22.80
CA THR A 87 -8.10 17.57 -22.39
C THR A 87 -9.57 17.96 -22.51
N GLU A 88 -10.02 18.84 -21.61
CA GLU A 88 -11.30 19.57 -21.73
C GLU A 88 -11.16 20.91 -22.46
N GLN A 89 -9.94 21.39 -22.69
CA GLN A 89 -9.69 22.72 -23.26
C GLN A 89 -9.99 22.81 -24.75
N VAL A 90 -9.92 21.69 -25.49
CA VAL A 90 -10.19 21.64 -26.93
C VAL A 90 -11.59 21.08 -27.16
N GLY A 91 -12.47 21.90 -27.76
CA GLY A 91 -13.84 21.51 -28.10
C GLY A 91 -13.92 20.53 -29.28
N LYS A 92 -15.07 20.51 -29.97
CA LYS A 92 -15.24 19.74 -31.21
C LYS A 92 -14.40 20.33 -32.34
N LEU A 93 -13.78 19.49 -33.14
CA LEU A 93 -12.94 19.87 -34.30
C LEU A 93 -13.63 19.58 -35.64
N GLY A 94 -14.89 19.14 -35.63
CA GLY A 94 -15.75 19.06 -36.80
C GLY A 94 -15.36 17.90 -37.72
N TRP A 95 -14.66 18.17 -38.82
CA TRP A 95 -14.26 17.12 -39.76
C TRP A 95 -13.25 16.15 -39.15
N PHE A 96 -12.40 16.65 -38.23
CA PHE A 96 -11.36 15.84 -37.60
C PHE A 96 -11.97 14.74 -36.72
N ASP A 97 -12.98 15.07 -35.91
CA ASP A 97 -13.77 14.15 -35.06
C ASP A 97 -14.46 13.01 -35.84
N ARG A 98 -14.46 13.11 -37.19
CA ARG A 98 -15.02 12.07 -38.07
C ARG A 98 -14.02 10.98 -38.41
N TRP A 99 -12.74 11.30 -38.46
CA TRP A 99 -11.69 10.42 -38.99
C TRP A 99 -10.64 10.05 -37.93
N PHE A 100 -10.28 11.01 -37.09
CA PHE A 100 -9.25 10.86 -36.07
C PHE A 100 -9.88 10.95 -34.69
N CYS A 101 -9.31 10.23 -33.72
CA CYS A 101 -9.70 10.36 -32.32
C CYS A 101 -9.30 11.76 -31.85
N SER A 102 -10.29 12.58 -31.51
CA SER A 102 -10.11 13.94 -31.02
C SER A 102 -10.32 14.03 -29.51
N PRO A 103 -9.97 15.16 -28.86
CA PRO A 103 -10.30 15.39 -27.46
C PRO A 103 -11.80 15.24 -27.16
N SER A 104 -12.69 15.62 -28.09
CA SER A 104 -14.14 15.42 -27.93
C SER A 104 -14.53 13.95 -27.96
N ASN A 105 -13.94 13.16 -28.87
CA ASN A 105 -14.20 11.72 -28.91
C ASN A 105 -13.69 11.03 -27.65
N HIS A 106 -12.51 11.42 -27.17
CA HIS A 106 -11.87 10.78 -26.01
C HIS A 106 -12.50 11.21 -24.67
N ARG A 107 -13.05 12.42 -24.56
CA ARG A 107 -13.89 12.80 -23.41
C ARG A 107 -15.11 11.91 -23.23
N VAL A 108 -15.82 11.62 -24.33
CA VAL A 108 -16.96 10.69 -24.33
C VAL A 108 -16.50 9.32 -23.84
N HIS A 109 -15.36 8.84 -24.33
CA HIS A 109 -14.79 7.57 -23.92
C HIS A 109 -14.50 7.50 -22.40
N HIS A 110 -13.98 8.58 -21.82
CA HIS A 110 -13.67 8.66 -20.40
C HIS A 110 -14.86 8.95 -19.48
N ALA A 111 -16.04 9.23 -20.05
CA ALA A 111 -17.20 9.66 -19.28
C ALA A 111 -17.98 8.47 -18.67
N VAL A 112 -18.59 8.71 -17.51
CA VAL A 112 -19.45 7.73 -16.82
C VAL A 112 -20.94 7.91 -17.13
N ASN A 113 -21.31 8.88 -17.98
CA ASN A 113 -22.68 9.10 -18.44
C ASN A 113 -23.25 7.84 -19.10
N ASP A 114 -24.54 7.53 -18.87
CA ASP A 114 -25.19 6.32 -19.44
C ASP A 114 -25.08 6.26 -20.97
N ARG A 115 -25.17 7.40 -21.65
CA ARG A 115 -25.10 7.48 -23.12
C ARG A 115 -23.70 7.24 -23.69
N TYR A 116 -22.67 7.38 -22.86
CA TYR A 116 -21.26 7.39 -23.25
C TYR A 116 -20.52 6.12 -22.85
N LEU A 117 -21.11 5.28 -22.00
CA LEU A 117 -20.53 3.99 -21.64
C LEU A 117 -20.23 3.14 -22.87
N ASP A 118 -19.05 2.52 -22.84
CA ASP A 118 -18.64 1.55 -23.85
C ASP A 118 -18.64 2.14 -25.28
N ARG A 119 -18.10 3.37 -25.42
CA ARG A 119 -18.02 4.10 -26.69
C ARG A 119 -16.61 4.63 -26.96
N ASN A 120 -16.33 4.88 -28.24
CA ASN A 120 -15.14 5.59 -28.74
C ASN A 120 -13.80 4.98 -28.29
N TYR A 121 -13.50 3.75 -28.71
CA TYR A 121 -12.28 3.02 -28.36
C TYR A 121 -11.06 3.32 -29.24
N GLY A 122 -11.21 4.06 -30.35
CA GLY A 122 -10.12 4.37 -31.28
C GLY A 122 -8.95 5.10 -30.60
N GLY A 123 -7.72 4.68 -30.91
CA GLY A 123 -6.50 5.32 -30.41
C GLY A 123 -6.14 6.55 -31.23
N VAL A 124 -5.75 6.33 -32.48
CA VAL A 124 -5.46 7.38 -33.47
C VAL A 124 -6.67 7.62 -34.37
N LEU A 125 -7.29 6.56 -34.90
CA LEU A 125 -8.44 6.67 -35.80
C LEU A 125 -9.75 6.35 -35.09
N ILE A 126 -10.75 7.24 -35.24
CA ILE A 126 -12.12 6.99 -34.76
C ILE A 126 -12.95 6.16 -35.75
N VAL A 127 -12.36 5.83 -36.91
CA VAL A 127 -13.03 5.09 -37.99
C VAL A 127 -13.47 3.71 -37.53
N TRP A 128 -12.68 3.05 -36.67
CA TRP A 128 -13.02 1.73 -36.13
C TRP A 128 -14.32 1.74 -35.33
N ASP A 129 -14.53 2.78 -34.51
CA ASP A 129 -15.78 2.94 -33.77
C ASP A 129 -17.00 3.10 -34.68
N ARG A 130 -16.83 3.76 -35.82
CA ARG A 130 -17.91 3.90 -36.81
C ARG A 130 -18.19 2.57 -37.51
N LEU A 131 -17.12 1.85 -37.87
CA LEU A 131 -17.22 0.57 -38.57
C LEU A 131 -17.85 -0.52 -37.67
N PHE A 132 -17.50 -0.54 -36.39
CA PHE A 132 -17.93 -1.57 -35.43
C PHE A 132 -19.03 -1.10 -34.47
N GLY A 133 -19.64 0.07 -34.72
CA GLY A 133 -20.85 0.53 -34.06
C GLY A 133 -20.69 1.03 -32.62
N SER A 134 -19.48 1.41 -32.20
CA SER A 134 -19.19 1.99 -30.87
C SER A 134 -19.03 3.52 -30.88
N PHE A 135 -19.21 4.19 -32.03
CA PHE A 135 -19.08 5.65 -32.11
C PHE A 135 -20.23 6.37 -31.38
N LYS A 136 -19.87 7.39 -30.58
CA LYS A 136 -20.81 8.33 -29.97
C LYS A 136 -20.25 9.75 -29.99
N GLU A 137 -21.05 10.69 -30.46
CA GLU A 137 -20.72 12.11 -30.40
C GLU A 137 -20.95 12.68 -29.00
N GLU A 138 -20.11 13.65 -28.60
CA GLU A 138 -20.27 14.43 -27.37
C GLU A 138 -21.49 15.36 -27.50
N ASP A 139 -22.65 14.96 -26.97
CA ASP A 139 -23.92 15.68 -27.05
C ASP A 139 -24.49 16.17 -25.70
N GLU A 140 -23.81 15.84 -24.61
CA GLU A 140 -24.03 16.30 -23.24
C GLU A 140 -22.71 16.46 -22.46
N LYS A 141 -22.75 17.19 -21.34
CA LYS A 141 -21.56 17.42 -20.51
C LYS A 141 -21.04 16.11 -19.92
N CYS A 142 -19.77 15.81 -20.16
CA CYS A 142 -19.09 14.65 -19.62
C CYS A 142 -18.90 14.75 -18.10
N VAL A 143 -19.10 13.62 -17.41
CA VAL A 143 -18.75 13.41 -16.00
C VAL A 143 -17.72 12.30 -15.95
N TYR A 144 -16.61 12.48 -15.22
CA TYR A 144 -15.47 11.55 -15.23
C TYR A 144 -15.34 10.73 -13.95
N GLY A 145 -14.42 9.75 -13.97
CA GLY A 145 -14.16 8.79 -12.92
C GLY A 145 -14.68 7.40 -13.29
N THR A 146 -15.09 6.63 -12.29
CA THR A 146 -15.63 5.28 -12.47
C THR A 146 -16.98 5.13 -11.79
N ARG A 147 -17.83 4.24 -12.31
CA ARG A 147 -19.15 3.94 -11.70
C ARG A 147 -19.07 3.29 -10.32
N SER A 148 -17.93 2.68 -10.01
CA SER A 148 -17.54 2.29 -8.66
C SER A 148 -16.34 3.16 -8.28
N PRO A 149 -16.55 4.31 -7.60
CA PRO A 149 -15.48 5.28 -7.39
C PRO A 149 -14.39 4.71 -6.47
N LEU A 150 -13.12 4.89 -6.85
CA LEU A 150 -11.96 4.42 -6.08
C LEU A 150 -11.92 5.01 -4.66
N ASN A 151 -12.21 6.31 -4.53
CA ASN A 151 -12.16 7.07 -3.27
C ASN A 151 -10.88 6.83 -2.45
N SER A 152 -9.73 6.79 -3.13
CA SER A 152 -8.44 6.56 -2.50
C SER A 152 -7.31 7.21 -3.30
N TRP A 153 -6.27 7.69 -2.61
CA TRP A 153 -5.00 8.14 -3.22
C TRP A 153 -3.90 7.10 -3.04
N ASP A 154 -4.23 5.89 -2.60
CA ASP A 154 -3.31 4.77 -2.47
C ASP A 154 -3.00 4.17 -3.85
N PRO A 155 -1.75 4.27 -4.34
CA PRO A 155 -1.40 3.81 -5.68
C PRO A 155 -1.46 2.29 -5.81
N LEU A 156 -1.26 1.54 -4.72
CA LEU A 156 -1.36 0.08 -4.74
C LEU A 156 -2.83 -0.34 -4.78
N TRP A 157 -3.69 0.30 -3.98
CA TRP A 157 -5.12 0.03 -3.98
C TRP A 157 -5.78 0.40 -5.32
N ALA A 158 -5.37 1.51 -5.94
CA ALA A 158 -5.81 1.92 -7.27
C ALA A 158 -5.61 0.82 -8.34
N ASN A 159 -4.57 -0.01 -8.17
CA ASN A 159 -4.28 -1.13 -9.05
C ASN A 159 -4.96 -2.44 -8.64
N ALA A 160 -5.37 -2.57 -7.38
CA ALA A 160 -5.82 -3.85 -6.80
C ALA A 160 -7.35 -3.94 -6.62
N GLU A 161 -8.06 -2.83 -6.48
CA GLU A 161 -9.46 -2.81 -6.02
C GLU A 161 -10.41 -3.61 -6.93
N VAL A 162 -10.27 -3.47 -8.26
CA VAL A 162 -11.12 -4.21 -9.20
C VAL A 162 -10.81 -5.70 -9.13
N TYR A 163 -9.53 -6.09 -9.13
CA TYR A 163 -9.12 -7.49 -8.97
C TYR A 163 -9.63 -8.10 -7.66
N TRP A 164 -9.59 -7.33 -6.57
CA TRP A 164 -10.14 -7.75 -5.28
C TRP A 164 -11.65 -7.97 -5.37
N GLY A 165 -12.38 -7.07 -6.02
CA GLY A 165 -13.82 -7.23 -6.27
C GLY A 165 -14.16 -8.50 -7.07
N LEU A 166 -13.38 -8.78 -8.13
CA LEU A 166 -13.54 -10.00 -8.93
C LEU A 166 -13.22 -11.26 -8.14
N LEU A 167 -12.15 -11.25 -7.35
CA LEU A 167 -11.78 -12.35 -6.47
C LEU A 167 -12.86 -12.61 -5.41
N HIS A 168 -13.39 -11.56 -4.79
CA HIS A 168 -14.48 -11.64 -3.82
C HIS A 168 -15.72 -12.31 -4.44
N ASP A 169 -16.16 -11.84 -5.60
CA ASP A 169 -17.34 -12.38 -6.26
C ASP A 169 -17.12 -13.82 -6.75
N SER A 170 -15.93 -14.11 -7.28
CA SER A 170 -15.50 -15.47 -7.65
C SER A 170 -15.50 -16.42 -6.45
N TRP A 171 -14.93 -16.00 -5.31
CA TRP A 171 -14.86 -16.82 -4.10
C TRP A 171 -16.25 -17.16 -3.57
N HIS A 172 -17.17 -16.19 -3.55
CA HIS A 172 -18.50 -16.34 -2.97
C HIS A 172 -19.55 -16.97 -3.90
N ALA A 173 -19.30 -17.04 -5.21
CA ALA A 173 -20.20 -17.67 -6.15
C ALA A 173 -20.37 -19.16 -5.84
N ARG A 174 -21.62 -19.64 -5.79
CA ARG A 174 -21.94 -21.06 -5.54
C ARG A 174 -21.60 -21.96 -6.73
N ARG A 175 -21.80 -21.46 -7.96
CA ARG A 175 -21.56 -22.23 -9.18
C ARG A 175 -20.12 -22.05 -9.65
N TRP A 176 -19.40 -23.15 -9.88
CA TRP A 176 -18.02 -23.13 -10.38
C TRP A 176 -17.86 -22.31 -11.68
N ARG A 177 -18.83 -22.45 -12.61
CA ARG A 177 -18.82 -21.69 -13.87
C ARG A 177 -18.85 -20.18 -13.63
N ASP A 178 -19.58 -19.73 -12.61
CA ASP A 178 -19.71 -18.32 -12.31
C ASP A 178 -18.44 -17.79 -11.62
N LYS A 179 -17.69 -18.64 -10.89
CA LYS A 179 -16.34 -18.32 -10.41
C LYS A 179 -15.39 -17.90 -11.53
N LEU A 180 -15.49 -18.55 -12.70
CA LEU A 180 -14.70 -18.21 -13.87
C LEU A 180 -15.30 -17.06 -14.69
N ARG A 181 -16.63 -17.03 -14.87
CA ARG A 181 -17.31 -16.01 -15.69
C ARG A 181 -17.14 -14.60 -15.15
N VAL A 182 -17.01 -14.42 -13.83
CA VAL A 182 -16.77 -13.09 -13.21
C VAL A 182 -15.61 -12.36 -13.89
N TRP A 183 -14.57 -13.09 -14.32
CA TRP A 183 -13.37 -12.51 -14.90
C TRP A 183 -13.51 -12.08 -16.36
N PHE A 184 -14.42 -12.70 -17.12
CA PHE A 184 -14.52 -12.51 -18.58
C PHE A 184 -15.84 -11.89 -19.03
N LYS A 185 -16.83 -11.81 -18.15
CA LYS A 185 -18.08 -11.08 -18.41
C LYS A 185 -17.83 -9.56 -18.38
N PRO A 186 -18.75 -8.76 -18.94
CA PRO A 186 -18.64 -7.31 -18.89
C PRO A 186 -18.47 -6.78 -17.46
N PRO A 187 -17.69 -5.70 -17.26
CA PRO A 187 -17.57 -5.04 -15.97
C PRO A 187 -18.94 -4.75 -15.35
N GLY A 188 -19.08 -5.04 -14.06
CA GLY A 188 -20.35 -4.89 -13.34
C GLY A 188 -21.26 -6.12 -13.38
N TRP A 189 -21.03 -7.11 -14.26
CA TRP A 189 -21.72 -8.39 -14.17
C TRP A 189 -21.33 -9.12 -12.87
N ARG A 190 -22.32 -9.66 -12.17
CA ARG A 190 -22.13 -10.46 -10.95
C ARG A 190 -23.04 -11.69 -10.96
N PRO A 191 -22.61 -12.81 -10.35
CA PRO A 191 -23.46 -13.98 -10.18
C PRO A 191 -24.69 -13.61 -9.33
N ALA A 192 -25.87 -14.09 -9.72
CA ALA A 192 -27.13 -13.68 -9.08
C ALA A 192 -27.17 -13.99 -7.58
N ASP A 193 -26.59 -15.11 -7.15
CA ASP A 193 -26.49 -15.49 -5.74
C ASP A 193 -25.56 -14.57 -4.95
N VAL A 194 -24.46 -14.13 -5.55
CA VAL A 194 -23.53 -13.17 -4.93
C VAL A 194 -24.17 -11.79 -4.87
N ALA A 195 -24.81 -11.33 -5.96
CA ALA A 195 -25.49 -10.04 -6.01
C ALA A 195 -26.63 -9.94 -4.98
N ALA A 196 -27.37 -11.02 -4.74
CA ALA A 196 -28.43 -11.07 -3.74
C ALA A 196 -27.89 -11.05 -2.29
N ARG A 197 -26.76 -11.73 -2.02
CA ARG A 197 -26.16 -11.81 -0.67
C ARG A 197 -25.31 -10.59 -0.32
N PHE A 198 -24.69 -9.97 -1.32
CA PHE A 198 -23.76 -8.85 -1.18
C PHE A 198 -24.15 -7.73 -2.16
N PRO A 199 -25.31 -7.07 -1.99
CA PRO A 199 -25.78 -6.06 -2.92
C PRO A 199 -24.81 -4.86 -2.98
N LYS A 200 -24.63 -4.30 -4.18
CA LYS A 200 -23.92 -3.02 -4.40
C LYS A 200 -24.96 -1.93 -4.68
N PRO A 201 -24.74 -0.69 -4.21
CA PRO A 201 -25.63 0.42 -4.53
C PRO A 201 -25.66 0.66 -6.05
N ALA A 202 -26.82 1.04 -6.56
CA ALA A 202 -26.94 1.47 -7.95
C ALA A 202 -26.10 2.75 -8.19
N PHE A 203 -25.53 2.86 -9.38
CA PHE A 203 -24.82 4.07 -9.79
C PHE A 203 -25.80 5.23 -9.93
N ASP A 204 -25.41 6.39 -9.42
CA ASP A 204 -26.17 7.64 -9.50
C ASP A 204 -25.20 8.77 -9.87
N ILE A 205 -25.33 9.27 -11.09
CA ILE A 205 -24.43 10.30 -11.64
C ILE A 205 -24.48 11.59 -10.82
N THR A 206 -25.60 11.89 -10.16
CA THR A 206 -25.76 13.11 -9.35
C THR A 206 -24.94 13.08 -8.06
N ARG A 207 -24.53 11.87 -7.63
CA ARG A 207 -23.69 11.65 -6.46
C ARG A 207 -22.20 11.61 -6.78
N VAL A 208 -21.82 11.69 -8.05
CA VAL A 208 -20.40 11.74 -8.44
C VAL A 208 -19.81 13.05 -7.91
N ARG A 209 -18.88 12.93 -6.97
CA ARG A 209 -18.13 14.02 -6.36
C ARG A 209 -16.65 13.71 -6.43
N ARG A 210 -15.83 14.73 -6.65
CA ARG A 210 -14.38 14.59 -6.59
C ARG A 210 -13.96 14.14 -5.20
N TYR A 211 -13.13 13.10 -5.14
CA TYR A 211 -12.52 12.62 -3.91
C TYR A 211 -11.31 13.51 -3.58
N ASP A 212 -11.54 14.44 -2.66
CA ASP A 212 -10.57 15.47 -2.25
C ASP A 212 -10.54 15.58 -0.72
N PRO A 213 -9.80 14.68 -0.03
CA PRO A 213 -9.68 14.72 1.42
C PRO A 213 -9.08 16.04 1.91
N PRO A 214 -9.60 16.62 2.99
CA PRO A 214 -9.09 17.88 3.51
C PRO A 214 -7.66 17.69 4.05
N ALA A 215 -6.74 18.53 3.57
CA ALA A 215 -5.34 18.55 4.01
C ALA A 215 -4.91 19.98 4.37
N SER A 216 -4.14 20.15 5.44
CA SER A 216 -3.57 21.45 5.79
C SER A 216 -2.54 21.89 4.75
N ARG A 217 -2.24 23.20 4.68
CA ARG A 217 -1.20 23.72 3.77
C ARG A 217 0.17 23.07 4.00
N SER A 218 0.52 22.74 5.25
CA SER A 218 1.77 22.06 5.57
C SER A 218 1.79 20.62 5.06
N VAL A 219 0.67 19.89 5.16
CA VAL A 219 0.50 18.55 4.59
C VAL A 219 0.59 18.59 3.06
N GLN A 220 -0.06 19.56 2.42
CA GLN A 220 0.00 19.74 0.96
C GLN A 220 1.42 20.05 0.49
N ALA A 221 2.13 20.99 1.15
CA ALA A 221 3.50 21.32 0.81
C ALA A 221 4.45 20.12 1.01
N PHE A 222 4.27 19.37 2.10
CA PHE A 222 5.01 18.13 2.34
C PHE A 222 4.73 17.08 1.26
N GLY A 223 3.46 16.85 0.91
CA GLY A 223 3.08 15.91 -0.14
C GLY A 223 3.61 16.30 -1.52
N ALA A 224 3.62 17.59 -1.84
CA ALA A 224 4.20 18.09 -3.09
C ALA A 224 5.73 17.85 -3.14
N LEU A 225 6.45 18.13 -2.04
CA LEU A 225 7.87 17.84 -1.94
C LEU A 225 8.13 16.34 -2.09
N GLN A 226 7.38 15.49 -1.39
CA GLN A 226 7.48 14.03 -1.47
C GLN A 226 7.25 13.54 -2.91
N PHE A 227 6.23 14.06 -3.59
CA PHE A 227 5.97 13.69 -4.97
C PHE A 227 7.14 14.04 -5.91
N VAL A 228 7.74 15.23 -5.75
CA VAL A 228 8.93 15.62 -6.54
C VAL A 228 10.12 14.71 -6.24
N LEU A 229 10.35 14.37 -4.96
CA LEU A 229 11.42 13.45 -4.58
C LEU A 229 11.20 12.04 -5.13
N MET A 230 9.97 11.54 -5.09
CA MET A 230 9.61 10.24 -5.66
C MET A 230 9.74 10.22 -7.18
N LEU A 231 9.37 11.31 -7.86
CA LEU A 231 9.58 11.47 -9.30
C LEU A 231 11.06 11.45 -9.65
N ALA A 232 11.89 12.22 -8.92
CA ALA A 232 13.34 12.21 -9.12
C ALA A 232 13.94 10.82 -8.86
N GLY A 233 13.50 10.14 -7.80
CA GLY A 233 13.90 8.78 -7.48
C GLY A 233 13.50 7.76 -8.55
N ALA A 234 12.29 7.88 -9.10
CA ALA A 234 11.81 7.03 -10.20
C ALA A 234 12.61 7.25 -11.48
N VAL A 235 12.91 8.50 -11.84
CA VAL A 235 13.76 8.84 -13.00
C VAL A 235 15.17 8.26 -12.81
N LEU A 236 15.78 8.44 -11.64
CA LEU A 236 17.09 7.89 -11.33
C LEU A 236 17.09 6.35 -11.37
N PHE A 237 16.06 5.72 -10.83
CA PHE A 237 15.88 4.28 -10.89
C PHE A 237 15.80 3.81 -12.34
N LEU A 238 14.94 4.39 -13.17
CA LEU A 238 14.82 4.01 -14.57
C LEU A 238 16.14 4.22 -15.33
N TRP A 239 16.83 5.34 -15.09
CA TRP A 239 18.12 5.65 -15.69
C TRP A 239 19.22 4.62 -15.38
N THR A 240 19.18 4.01 -14.19
CA THR A 240 20.21 3.08 -13.72
C THR A 240 19.78 1.61 -13.79
N SER A 241 18.49 1.36 -13.99
CA SER A 241 17.87 0.04 -13.86
C SER A 241 18.46 -1.03 -14.78
N GLU A 242 18.91 -0.67 -15.98
CA GLU A 242 19.53 -1.59 -16.94
C GLU A 242 20.83 -2.21 -16.41
N GLY A 243 21.55 -1.51 -15.53
CA GLY A 243 22.79 -1.98 -14.93
C GLY A 243 22.60 -2.71 -13.58
N LEU A 244 21.38 -2.73 -13.03
CA LEU A 244 21.12 -3.30 -11.71
C LEU A 244 20.76 -4.78 -11.79
N PRO A 245 21.32 -5.65 -10.92
CA PRO A 245 20.79 -6.99 -10.73
C PRO A 245 19.31 -6.93 -10.34
N LEU A 246 18.48 -7.82 -10.90
CA LEU A 246 17.03 -7.82 -10.70
C LEU A 246 16.62 -7.73 -9.22
N ALA A 247 17.33 -8.45 -8.34
CA ALA A 247 17.09 -8.41 -6.91
C ALA A 247 17.26 -6.99 -6.32
N GLN A 248 18.29 -6.25 -6.72
CA GLN A 248 18.52 -4.88 -6.27
C GLN A 248 17.49 -3.92 -6.88
N ALA A 249 17.13 -4.13 -8.15
CA ALA A 249 16.11 -3.34 -8.80
C ALA A 249 14.75 -3.47 -8.09
N VAL A 250 14.37 -4.70 -7.71
CA VAL A 250 13.15 -4.96 -6.92
C VAL A 250 13.21 -4.27 -5.56
N VAL A 251 14.35 -4.28 -4.87
CA VAL A 251 14.50 -3.59 -3.57
C VAL A 251 14.26 -2.09 -3.70
N TRP A 252 14.86 -1.42 -4.68
CA TRP A 252 14.64 0.00 -4.91
C TRP A 252 13.21 0.32 -5.36
N LEU A 253 12.62 -0.54 -6.20
CA LEU A 253 11.21 -0.41 -6.59
C LEU A 253 10.28 -0.49 -5.37
N LEU A 254 10.53 -1.40 -4.43
CA LEU A 254 9.75 -1.50 -3.19
C LEU A 254 9.93 -0.27 -2.28
N ALA A 255 11.13 0.32 -2.24
CA ALA A 255 11.37 1.57 -1.50
C ALA A 255 10.59 2.75 -2.12
N LEU A 256 10.62 2.90 -3.44
CA LEU A 256 9.87 3.93 -4.17
C LEU A 256 8.35 3.73 -4.03
N ALA A 257 7.87 2.48 -4.14
CA ALA A 257 6.46 2.15 -3.95
C ALA A 257 5.99 2.49 -2.53
N THR A 258 6.83 2.23 -1.51
CA THR A 258 6.56 2.62 -0.12
C THR A 258 6.44 4.14 0.02
N GLY A 259 7.35 4.92 -0.59
CA GLY A 259 7.29 6.39 -0.55
C GLY A 259 6.06 6.97 -1.25
N LEU A 260 5.69 6.44 -2.42
CA LEU A 260 4.45 6.82 -3.12
C LEU A 260 3.21 6.48 -2.29
N TRP A 261 3.18 5.31 -1.66
CA TRP A 261 2.11 4.91 -0.75
C TRP A 261 2.01 5.85 0.46
N CYS A 262 3.14 6.19 1.09
CA CYS A 262 3.21 7.15 2.18
C CYS A 262 2.67 8.53 1.80
N THR A 263 3.01 9.00 0.59
CA THR A 263 2.53 10.28 0.04
C THR A 263 1.00 10.30 -0.05
N GLY A 264 0.39 9.26 -0.61
CA GLY A 264 -1.07 9.13 -0.63
C GLY A 264 -1.65 9.04 0.79
N ALA A 265 -1.02 8.29 1.69
CA ALA A 265 -1.51 8.09 3.05
C ALA A 265 -1.52 9.37 3.90
N VAL A 266 -0.48 10.22 3.83
CA VAL A 266 -0.43 11.48 4.59
C VAL A 266 -1.42 12.50 4.06
N LEU A 267 -1.56 12.59 2.74
CA LEU A 267 -2.51 13.49 2.11
C LEU A 267 -3.97 13.13 2.41
N GLN A 268 -4.25 11.85 2.67
CA GLN A 268 -5.56 11.36 3.11
C GLN A 268 -5.74 11.43 4.65
N GLY A 269 -4.76 11.95 5.40
CA GLY A 269 -4.81 11.98 6.87
C GLY A 269 -4.71 10.60 7.54
N ARG A 270 -4.34 9.54 6.81
CA ARG A 270 -4.15 8.18 7.34
C ARG A 270 -2.85 8.04 8.14
N LEU A 271 -1.85 8.85 7.82
CA LEU A 271 -0.56 8.95 8.50
C LEU A 271 -0.25 10.40 8.83
N SER A 272 0.42 10.63 9.94
CA SER A 272 1.07 11.90 10.24
C SER A 272 2.38 12.06 9.47
N LEU A 273 2.87 13.30 9.37
CA LEU A 273 4.16 13.62 8.73
C LEU A 273 5.32 12.83 9.36
N THR A 274 5.32 12.71 10.70
CA THR A 274 6.38 11.99 11.42
C THR A 274 6.32 10.49 11.16
N GLU A 275 5.12 9.90 11.03
CA GLU A 275 4.97 8.48 10.64
C GLU A 275 5.49 8.22 9.24
N VAL A 276 5.20 9.11 8.28
CA VAL A 276 5.75 8.99 6.92
C VAL A 276 7.28 9.02 6.95
N LEU A 277 7.88 10.01 7.62
CA LEU A 277 9.33 10.11 7.73
C LEU A 277 9.97 8.88 8.39
N PHE A 278 9.29 8.28 9.38
CA PHE A 278 9.76 7.05 10.00
C PHE A 278 9.77 5.89 9.00
N ILE A 279 8.67 5.68 8.29
CA ILE A 279 8.52 4.59 7.31
C ILE A 279 9.51 4.76 6.14
N GLU A 280 9.69 5.99 5.64
CA GLU A 280 10.62 6.27 4.56
C GLU A 280 12.08 6.08 4.99
N ALA A 281 12.47 6.56 6.18
CA ALA A 281 13.82 6.32 6.71
C ALA A 281 14.09 4.81 6.91
N ALA A 282 13.09 4.06 7.37
CA ALA A 282 13.16 2.60 7.49
C ALA A 282 13.31 1.91 6.12
N ALA A 283 12.53 2.32 5.12
CA ALA A 283 12.61 1.78 3.76
C ALA A 283 13.98 2.08 3.12
N LEU A 284 14.50 3.30 3.29
CA LEU A 284 15.83 3.69 2.80
C LEU A 284 16.94 2.95 3.53
N SER A 285 16.86 2.81 4.86
CA SER A 285 17.81 2.01 5.65
C SER A 285 17.88 0.57 5.14
N THR A 286 16.72 -0.04 4.89
CA THR A 286 16.58 -1.40 4.38
C THR A 286 17.15 -1.53 2.96
N ALA A 287 16.76 -0.63 2.05
CA ALA A 287 17.20 -0.66 0.67
C ALA A 287 18.73 -0.48 0.56
N CYS A 288 19.28 0.48 1.30
CA CYS A 288 20.72 0.75 1.35
C CYS A 288 21.49 -0.47 1.87
N ALA A 289 21.02 -1.11 2.95
CA ALA A 289 21.67 -2.31 3.50
C ALA A 289 21.63 -3.49 2.51
N ALA A 290 20.48 -3.72 1.87
CA ALA A 290 20.27 -4.84 0.96
C ALA A 290 21.03 -4.69 -0.37
N THR A 291 21.36 -3.46 -0.77
CA THR A 291 22.05 -3.16 -2.03
C THR A 291 23.50 -2.71 -1.85
N GLY A 292 24.00 -2.66 -0.61
CA GLY A 292 25.43 -2.44 -0.31
C GLY A 292 25.84 -0.98 -0.10
N TYR A 293 24.91 -0.04 0.02
CA TYR A 293 25.19 1.37 0.34
C TYR A 293 25.40 1.55 1.86
N VAL A 294 26.54 1.07 2.36
CA VAL A 294 26.85 0.98 3.80
C VAL A 294 26.77 2.32 4.51
N GLU A 295 27.31 3.41 3.93
CA GLU A 295 27.31 4.72 4.60
C GLU A 295 25.91 5.32 4.72
N LEU A 296 25.09 5.19 3.67
CA LEU A 296 23.69 5.62 3.72
C LEU A 296 22.90 4.77 4.72
N HIS A 297 23.14 3.46 4.77
CA HIS A 297 22.54 2.60 5.80
C HIS A 297 22.92 3.05 7.22
N ARG A 298 24.20 3.34 7.48
CA ARG A 298 24.68 3.83 8.78
C ARG A 298 24.02 5.14 9.21
N MET A 299 23.61 5.98 8.25
CA MET A 299 22.86 7.19 8.51
C MET A 299 21.37 6.91 8.74
N PHE A 300 20.70 6.20 7.83
CA PHE A 300 19.25 5.99 7.87
C PHE A 300 18.81 5.05 8.99
N LYS A 301 19.64 4.08 9.36
CA LYS A 301 19.31 3.10 10.39
C LYS A 301 19.00 3.73 11.77
N PRO A 302 19.91 4.55 12.35
CA PRO A 302 19.62 5.26 13.59
C PRO A 302 18.59 6.37 13.39
N LEU A 303 18.57 7.04 12.22
CA LEU A 303 17.60 8.10 11.93
C LEU A 303 16.16 7.59 12.02
N ALA A 304 15.86 6.42 11.46
CA ALA A 304 14.52 5.83 11.53
C ALA A 304 14.04 5.67 12.98
N MET A 305 14.90 5.12 13.85
CA MET A 305 14.56 4.91 15.26
C MET A 305 14.49 6.23 16.04
N ALA A 306 15.34 7.22 15.73
CA ALA A 306 15.23 8.55 16.30
C ALA A 306 13.89 9.22 15.95
N ILE A 307 13.43 9.09 14.71
CA ILE A 307 12.12 9.60 14.29
C ILE A 307 11.00 8.87 15.03
N ALA A 308 11.08 7.56 15.24
CA ALA A 308 10.10 6.81 16.03
C ALA A 308 10.02 7.30 17.49
N ILE A 309 11.15 7.62 18.11
CA ILE A 309 11.21 8.20 19.47
C ILE A 309 10.53 9.58 19.49
N ILE A 310 10.81 10.44 18.50
CA ILE A 310 10.19 11.76 18.36
C ILE A 310 8.68 11.63 18.12
N LEU A 311 8.25 10.67 17.30
CA LEU A 311 6.84 10.39 17.07
C LEU A 311 6.13 10.09 18.40
N VAL A 312 6.65 9.15 19.19
CA VAL A 312 6.08 8.81 20.51
C VAL A 312 6.09 10.02 21.46
N ALA A 313 7.17 10.80 21.48
CA ALA A 313 7.28 12.00 22.31
C ALA A 313 6.23 13.06 21.98
N LYS A 314 5.91 13.25 20.70
CA LYS A 314 4.89 14.21 20.23
C LYS A 314 3.48 13.72 20.45
N SER A 315 3.27 12.40 20.45
CA SER A 315 1.93 11.81 20.49
C SER A 315 1.43 11.47 21.90
N LEU A 316 2.31 11.35 22.89
CA LEU A 316 1.93 10.96 24.26
C LEU A 316 2.53 11.89 25.32
N PRO A 317 1.84 12.12 26.45
CA PRO A 317 2.44 12.81 27.59
C PRO A 317 3.60 11.98 28.16
N ILE A 318 4.62 12.66 28.70
CA ILE A 318 5.90 12.06 29.14
C ILE A 318 5.71 10.78 29.96
N LYS A 319 4.81 10.77 30.96
CA LYS A 319 4.56 9.59 31.81
C LYS A 319 4.05 8.36 31.05
N LYS A 320 3.29 8.56 29.95
CA LYS A 320 2.80 7.47 29.09
C LYS A 320 3.82 7.12 28.00
N ALA A 321 4.60 8.10 27.54
CA ALA A 321 5.62 7.94 26.51
C ALA A 321 6.86 7.18 27.02
N LEU A 322 7.30 7.47 28.25
CA LEU A 322 8.60 7.03 28.78
C LEU A 322 8.85 5.52 28.66
N PRO A 323 7.92 4.61 29.03
CA PRO A 323 8.17 3.18 28.93
C PRO A 323 8.41 2.70 27.48
N LEU A 324 7.64 3.25 26.52
CA LEU A 324 7.83 2.95 25.10
C LEU A 324 9.10 3.60 24.54
N GLN A 325 9.42 4.82 24.97
CA GLN A 325 10.66 5.50 24.59
C GLN A 325 11.90 4.73 25.07
N LEU A 326 11.89 4.16 26.28
CA LEU A 326 12.99 3.33 26.76
C LEU A 326 13.18 2.08 25.89
N ALA A 327 12.10 1.44 25.44
CA ALA A 327 12.17 0.32 24.51
C ALA A 327 12.77 0.73 23.14
N LEU A 328 12.36 1.88 22.60
CA LEU A 328 12.88 2.41 21.34
C LEU A 328 14.34 2.88 21.45
N VAL A 329 14.73 3.50 22.56
CA VAL A 329 16.12 3.89 22.83
C VAL A 329 17.01 2.66 22.97
N GLY A 330 16.54 1.62 23.67
CA GLY A 330 17.24 0.33 23.73
C GLY A 330 17.41 -0.31 22.35
N SER A 331 16.38 -0.23 21.51
CA SER A 331 16.43 -0.72 20.12
C SER A 331 17.42 0.08 19.27
N LEU A 332 17.40 1.42 19.37
CA LEU A 332 18.37 2.31 18.71
C LEU A 332 19.82 2.02 19.15
N ALA A 333 20.06 1.89 20.45
CA ALA A 333 21.38 1.55 20.97
C ALA A 333 21.85 0.19 20.47
N GLY A 334 20.94 -0.80 20.44
CA GLY A 334 21.19 -2.11 19.83
C GLY A 334 21.57 -1.99 18.36
N ASP A 335 20.82 -1.23 17.58
CA ASP A 335 21.09 -0.97 16.17
C ASP A 335 22.47 -0.35 15.94
N VAL A 336 22.86 0.64 16.75
CA VAL A 336 24.17 1.29 16.67
C VAL A 336 25.30 0.33 17.02
N PHE A 337 25.19 -0.41 18.13
CA PHE A 337 26.23 -1.38 18.50
C PHE A 337 26.39 -2.51 17.48
N LEU A 338 25.30 -3.01 16.89
CA LEU A 338 25.38 -4.04 15.86
C LEU A 338 26.04 -3.56 14.55
N MET A 339 26.13 -2.25 14.32
CA MET A 339 26.88 -1.70 13.17
C MET A 339 28.38 -1.60 13.42
N LEU A 340 28.83 -1.69 14.68
CA LEU A 340 30.23 -1.54 15.06
C LEU A 340 30.93 -2.90 15.18
N PRO A 341 32.13 -3.08 14.57
CA PRO A 341 32.90 -4.32 14.71
C PRO A 341 33.18 -4.66 16.18
N GLY A 342 32.92 -5.89 16.61
CA GLY A 342 33.19 -6.36 17.98
C GLY A 342 32.11 -6.06 19.02
N TYR A 343 31.07 -5.29 18.69
CA TYR A 343 30.01 -4.89 19.64
C TYR A 343 28.74 -5.75 19.57
N PHE A 344 28.86 -6.99 19.09
CA PHE A 344 27.70 -7.88 18.95
C PHE A 344 27.00 -8.17 20.29
N ILE A 345 27.75 -8.49 21.35
CA ILE A 345 27.18 -8.79 22.68
C ILE A 345 26.53 -7.53 23.29
N PRO A 346 27.20 -6.35 23.32
CA PRO A 346 26.55 -5.10 23.72
C PRO A 346 25.24 -4.81 22.96
N GLY A 347 25.24 -5.00 21.64
CA GLY A 347 24.03 -4.82 20.82
C GLY A 347 22.91 -5.77 21.23
N LEU A 348 23.22 -7.06 21.43
CA LEU A 348 22.25 -8.06 21.90
C LEU A 348 21.69 -7.71 23.28
N LEU A 349 22.52 -7.20 24.21
CA LEU A 349 22.08 -6.76 25.53
C LEU A 349 21.14 -5.54 25.44
N CYS A 350 21.44 -4.56 24.58
CA CYS A 350 20.55 -3.42 24.36
C CYS A 350 19.18 -3.85 23.81
N PHE A 351 19.16 -4.78 22.85
CA PHE A 351 17.90 -5.37 22.39
C PHE A 351 17.20 -6.15 23.49
N LEU A 352 17.90 -6.95 24.31
CA LEU A 352 17.30 -7.66 25.44
C LEU A 352 16.56 -6.69 26.38
N CYS A 353 17.21 -5.57 26.73
CA CYS A 353 16.61 -4.50 27.54
C CYS A 353 15.38 -3.89 26.84
N ALA A 354 15.44 -3.68 25.53
CA ALA A 354 14.30 -3.20 24.75
C ALA A 354 13.11 -4.17 24.82
N HIS A 355 13.33 -5.47 24.65
CA HIS A 355 12.28 -6.49 24.74
C HIS A 355 11.63 -6.53 26.14
N LEU A 356 12.43 -6.42 27.20
CA LEU A 356 11.91 -6.34 28.58
C LEU A 356 11.05 -5.07 28.78
N ALA A 357 11.46 -3.94 28.21
CA ALA A 357 10.68 -2.72 28.23
C ALA A 357 9.36 -2.87 27.44
N TYR A 358 9.38 -3.49 26.25
CA TYR A 358 8.16 -3.80 25.50
C TYR A 358 7.22 -4.72 26.30
N ILE A 359 7.73 -5.76 26.93
CA ILE A 359 6.93 -6.65 27.80
C ILE A 359 6.22 -5.83 28.89
N ALA A 360 6.95 -4.93 29.56
CA ALA A 360 6.37 -4.06 30.59
C ALA A 360 5.27 -3.14 30.03
N VAL A 361 5.47 -2.58 28.82
CA VAL A 361 4.48 -1.79 28.10
C VAL A 361 3.24 -2.62 27.77
N PHE A 362 3.42 -3.83 27.22
CA PHE A 362 2.32 -4.70 26.80
C PHE A 362 1.53 -5.30 27.97
N LYS A 363 2.18 -5.47 29.12
CA LYS A 363 1.57 -5.95 30.36
C LYS A 363 0.77 -4.88 31.10
N LYS A 364 0.97 -3.60 30.80
CA LYS A 364 0.33 -2.50 31.53
C LYS A 364 -1.19 -2.69 31.58
N ASP A 365 -1.74 -2.63 32.81
CA ASP A 365 -3.16 -2.82 33.13
C ASP A 365 -3.72 -4.21 32.77
N LEU A 366 -2.87 -5.20 32.52
CA LEU A 366 -3.24 -6.56 32.17
C LEU A 366 -2.54 -7.59 33.07
N ALA A 367 -3.11 -8.80 33.10
CA ALA A 367 -2.45 -9.96 33.67
C ALA A 367 -1.21 -10.37 32.85
N TRP A 368 -0.28 -11.05 33.49
CA TRP A 368 0.84 -11.69 32.82
C TRP A 368 0.35 -12.83 31.95
N PHE A 369 0.73 -12.81 30.67
CA PHE A 369 0.45 -13.84 29.68
C PHE A 369 -1.02 -14.31 29.70
N PRO A 370 -1.98 -13.41 29.44
CA PRO A 370 -3.41 -13.69 29.64
C PRO A 370 -3.94 -14.80 28.72
N ASN A 371 -3.21 -15.17 27.67
CA ASN A 371 -3.53 -16.28 26.79
C ASN A 371 -2.47 -17.39 26.87
N ARG A 372 -2.82 -18.51 27.51
CA ARG A 372 -1.93 -19.67 27.67
C ARG A 372 -1.57 -20.35 26.36
N ARG A 373 -2.46 -20.34 25.36
CA ARG A 373 -2.18 -20.91 24.04
C ARG A 373 -1.12 -20.09 23.31
N ALA A 374 -1.24 -18.76 23.33
CA ALA A 374 -0.23 -17.87 22.76
C ALA A 374 1.13 -18.08 23.42
N LEU A 375 1.16 -18.18 24.77
CA LEU A 375 2.38 -18.46 25.52
C LEU A 375 3.04 -19.79 25.11
N ALA A 376 2.26 -20.87 25.05
CA ALA A 376 2.77 -22.18 24.67
C ALA A 376 3.29 -22.19 23.22
N LEU A 377 2.58 -21.53 22.30
CA LEU A 377 2.98 -21.46 20.89
C LEU A 377 4.27 -20.67 20.67
N THR A 378 4.41 -19.48 21.28
CA THR A 378 5.63 -18.68 21.08
C THR A 378 6.84 -19.27 21.78
N LEU A 379 6.68 -19.84 22.99
CA LEU A 379 7.76 -20.56 23.68
C LEU A 379 8.14 -21.85 22.93
N GLY A 380 7.15 -22.59 22.43
CA GLY A 380 7.39 -23.78 21.61
C GLY A 380 8.17 -23.44 20.33
N PHE A 381 7.77 -22.37 19.64
CA PHE A 381 8.51 -21.85 18.49
C PHE A 381 9.95 -21.45 18.88
N GLY A 382 10.12 -20.69 19.97
CA GLY A 382 11.44 -20.32 20.48
C GLY A 382 12.33 -21.52 20.81
N ALA A 383 11.77 -22.56 21.43
CA ALA A 383 12.48 -23.79 21.76
C ALA A 383 12.93 -24.55 20.50
N VAL A 384 12.05 -24.68 19.50
CA VAL A 384 12.39 -25.27 18.20
C VAL A 384 13.51 -24.47 17.53
N MET A 385 13.37 -23.14 17.47
CA MET A 385 14.39 -22.28 16.88
C MET A 385 15.73 -22.37 17.62
N TYR A 386 15.73 -22.40 18.95
CA TYR A 386 16.95 -22.61 19.72
C TYR A 386 17.61 -23.96 19.40
N GLY A 387 16.83 -25.03 19.26
CA GLY A 387 17.31 -26.34 18.81
C GLY A 387 17.95 -26.29 17.42
N VAL A 388 17.34 -25.57 16.47
CA VAL A 388 17.91 -25.35 15.13
C VAL A 388 19.24 -24.61 15.22
N LEU A 389 19.33 -23.53 16.01
CA LEU A 389 20.59 -22.79 16.21
C LEU A 389 21.67 -23.68 16.87
N TRP A 390 21.28 -24.52 17.83
CA TRP A 390 22.18 -25.43 18.51
C TRP A 390 22.81 -26.42 17.54
N VAL A 391 21.99 -27.09 16.71
CA VAL A 391 22.45 -28.05 15.69
C VAL A 391 23.23 -27.33 14.59
N GLY A 392 22.86 -26.09 14.25
CA GLY A 392 23.53 -25.28 13.24
C GLY A 392 24.93 -24.79 13.60
N GLY A 393 25.37 -24.96 14.85
CA GLY A 393 26.73 -24.61 15.27
C GLY A 393 26.82 -23.42 16.22
N LEU A 394 25.76 -23.11 16.98
CA LEU A 394 25.79 -22.05 18.01
C LEU A 394 26.98 -22.25 18.98
N PRO A 395 27.91 -21.27 19.06
CA PRO A 395 29.11 -21.39 19.90
C PRO A 395 28.79 -21.59 21.37
N ALA A 396 29.58 -22.40 22.07
CA ALA A 396 29.34 -22.77 23.47
C ALA A 396 29.15 -21.55 24.39
N GLY A 397 29.99 -20.52 24.26
CA GLY A 397 29.90 -19.29 25.04
C GLY A 397 28.66 -18.43 24.78
N LEU A 398 27.97 -18.64 23.66
CA LEU A 398 26.75 -17.91 23.29
C LEU A 398 25.46 -18.67 23.60
N ARG A 399 25.55 -19.95 23.99
CA ARG A 399 24.37 -20.81 24.21
C ARG A 399 23.43 -20.26 25.29
N ALA A 400 23.97 -19.83 26.43
CA ALA A 400 23.16 -19.27 27.52
C ALA A 400 22.62 -17.86 27.19
N PRO A 401 23.43 -16.89 26.69
CA PRO A 401 22.92 -15.60 26.25
C PRO A 401 21.81 -15.70 25.20
N VAL A 402 21.99 -16.57 24.20
CA VAL A 402 20.99 -16.77 23.13
C VAL A 402 19.73 -17.46 23.67
N ALA A 403 19.85 -18.45 24.56
CA ALA A 403 18.67 -19.06 25.19
C ALA A 403 17.83 -18.04 25.97
N ALA A 404 18.50 -17.19 26.77
CA ALA A 404 17.84 -16.12 27.51
C ALA A 404 17.15 -15.13 26.56
N TYR A 405 17.84 -14.73 25.50
CA TYR A 405 17.31 -13.82 24.49
C TYR A 405 16.08 -14.38 23.76
N VAL A 406 16.17 -15.62 23.25
CA VAL A 406 15.08 -16.34 22.58
C VAL A 406 13.87 -16.49 23.50
N THR A 407 14.10 -16.74 24.78
CA THR A 407 13.02 -16.82 25.77
C THR A 407 12.33 -15.47 25.94
N VAL A 408 13.10 -14.38 26.10
CA VAL A 408 12.53 -13.05 26.32
C VAL A 408 11.73 -12.57 25.10
N ILE A 409 12.22 -12.76 23.87
CA ILE A 409 11.47 -12.38 22.67
C ILE A 409 10.18 -13.21 22.50
N ALA A 410 10.22 -14.51 22.83
CA ALA A 410 9.04 -15.36 22.82
C ALA A 410 7.99 -14.94 23.87
N LEU A 411 8.44 -14.51 25.06
CA LEU A 411 7.57 -13.94 26.10
C LEU A 411 7.00 -12.58 25.69
N MET A 412 7.78 -11.73 25.01
CA MET A 412 7.28 -10.48 24.46
C MET A 412 6.15 -10.73 23.46
N ALA A 413 6.34 -11.65 22.51
CA ALA A 413 5.31 -12.04 21.55
C ALA A 413 4.08 -12.64 22.25
N ALA A 414 4.28 -13.51 23.26
CA ALA A 414 3.18 -14.08 24.05
C ALA A 414 2.34 -13.01 24.75
N GLN A 415 2.99 -12.05 25.40
CA GLN A 415 2.31 -10.95 26.10
C GLN A 415 1.54 -10.06 25.13
N ALA A 416 2.11 -9.75 23.96
CA ALA A 416 1.46 -8.96 22.92
C ALA A 416 0.22 -9.65 22.32
N MET A 417 0.35 -10.94 21.98
CA MET A 417 -0.78 -11.74 21.48
C MET A 417 -1.87 -11.91 22.54
N GLY A 418 -1.48 -12.17 23.79
CA GLY A 418 -2.40 -12.23 24.92
C GLY A 418 -3.15 -10.91 25.09
N ARG A 419 -2.44 -9.77 25.04
CA ARG A 419 -3.04 -8.43 25.08
C ARG A 419 -4.10 -8.24 24.00
N ALA A 420 -3.86 -8.69 22.77
CA ALA A 420 -4.84 -8.60 21.68
C ALA A 420 -6.12 -9.41 21.97
N THR A 421 -5.99 -10.59 22.58
CA THR A 421 -7.17 -11.40 22.93
C THR A 421 -8.05 -10.80 24.01
N VAL A 422 -7.46 -9.99 24.91
CA VAL A 422 -8.19 -9.32 26.00
C VAL A 422 -8.79 -8.00 25.53
N LEU A 423 -8.01 -7.17 24.83
CA LEU A 423 -8.45 -5.82 24.47
C LEU A 423 -9.29 -5.77 23.19
N GLN A 424 -9.02 -6.65 22.23
CA GLN A 424 -9.77 -6.77 20.97
C GLN A 424 -9.88 -5.46 20.17
N THR A 425 -8.97 -4.51 20.39
CA THR A 425 -8.89 -3.26 19.62
C THR A 425 -7.99 -3.45 18.39
N PRO A 426 -8.19 -2.68 17.30
CA PRO A 426 -7.29 -2.70 16.15
C PRO A 426 -5.83 -2.43 16.52
N GLY A 427 -5.58 -1.49 17.45
CA GLY A 427 -4.24 -1.19 17.93
C GLY A 427 -3.59 -2.37 18.66
N SER A 428 -4.37 -3.13 19.45
CA SER A 428 -3.87 -4.33 20.12
C SER A 428 -3.48 -5.44 19.14
N VAL A 429 -4.23 -5.59 18.04
CA VAL A 429 -3.91 -6.53 16.96
C VAL A 429 -2.63 -6.11 16.25
N TRP A 430 -2.46 -4.82 15.94
CA TRP A 430 -1.22 -4.32 15.34
C TRP A 430 0.00 -4.56 16.22
N VAL A 431 -0.10 -4.36 17.53
CA VAL A 431 0.98 -4.68 18.48
C VAL A 431 1.31 -6.17 18.47
N ALA A 432 0.31 -7.06 18.44
CA ALA A 432 0.53 -8.50 18.39
C ALA A 432 1.19 -8.95 17.08
N VAL A 433 0.72 -8.43 15.94
CA VAL A 433 1.32 -8.70 14.62
C VAL A 433 2.74 -8.16 14.56
N GLY A 434 2.96 -6.94 15.06
CA GLY A 434 4.29 -6.32 15.14
C GLY A 434 5.27 -7.14 16.00
N ALA A 435 4.84 -7.62 17.17
CA ALA A 435 5.67 -8.50 18.00
C ALA A 435 6.01 -9.83 17.29
N GLY A 436 5.08 -10.36 16.50
CA GLY A 436 5.34 -11.51 15.62
C GLY A 436 6.41 -11.23 14.56
N PHE A 437 6.34 -10.07 13.89
CA PHE A 437 7.36 -9.63 12.95
C PHE A 437 8.73 -9.39 13.60
N PHE A 438 8.74 -8.89 14.84
CA PHE A 438 10.00 -8.73 15.60
C PHE A 438 10.65 -10.10 15.85
N MET A 439 9.85 -11.07 16.32
CA MET A 439 10.33 -12.45 16.52
C MET A 439 10.82 -13.09 15.21
N LEU A 440 10.17 -12.80 14.08
CA LEU A 440 10.60 -13.24 12.76
C LEU A 440 11.92 -12.59 12.34
N SER A 441 12.08 -11.28 12.51
CA SER A 441 13.34 -10.56 12.25
C SER A 441 14.53 -11.22 12.94
N ASP A 442 14.39 -11.46 14.23
CA ASP A 442 15.49 -11.99 15.05
C ASP A 442 15.76 -13.47 14.75
N THR A 443 14.72 -14.20 14.36
CA THR A 443 14.86 -15.56 13.83
C THR A 443 15.70 -15.55 12.55
N LEU A 444 15.39 -14.66 11.59
CA LEU A 444 16.14 -14.53 10.34
C LEU A 444 17.59 -14.09 10.58
N LEU A 445 17.80 -13.14 11.51
CA LEU A 445 19.13 -12.70 11.91
C LEU A 445 19.96 -13.83 12.51
N ALA A 446 19.36 -14.63 13.40
CA ALA A 446 20.03 -15.75 14.05
C ALA A 446 20.35 -16.88 13.06
N LEU A 447 19.42 -17.22 12.17
CA LEU A 447 19.64 -18.22 11.11
C LEU A 447 20.79 -17.82 10.19
N ASN A 448 20.78 -16.57 9.71
CA ASN A 448 21.84 -16.04 8.86
C ASN A 448 23.21 -16.06 9.56
N LYS A 449 23.24 -15.87 10.88
CA LYS A 449 24.48 -15.77 11.65
C LYS A 449 25.04 -17.12 12.10
N PHE A 450 24.19 -18.06 12.51
CA PHE A 450 24.62 -19.27 13.20
C PHE A 450 24.31 -20.57 12.46
N VAL A 451 23.55 -20.55 11.35
CA VAL A 451 23.17 -21.77 10.63
C VAL A 451 23.69 -21.73 9.20
N SER A 452 23.22 -20.78 8.41
CA SER A 452 23.62 -20.64 7.00
C SER A 452 23.32 -19.24 6.49
N PRO A 453 24.18 -18.64 5.65
CA PRO A 453 23.91 -17.33 5.04
C PRO A 453 22.59 -17.33 4.28
N LEU A 454 21.74 -16.33 4.56
CA LEU A 454 20.47 -16.14 3.86
C LEU A 454 20.68 -15.15 2.70
N PRO A 455 20.27 -15.49 1.47
CA PRO A 455 20.25 -14.54 0.36
C PRO A 455 19.40 -13.32 0.71
N LEU A 456 19.94 -12.12 0.46
CA LEU A 456 19.30 -10.84 0.80
C LEU A 456 18.90 -10.74 2.29
N SER A 457 19.68 -11.35 3.20
CA SER A 457 19.38 -11.34 4.65
C SER A 457 19.07 -9.96 5.20
N GLN A 458 19.80 -8.93 4.76
CA GLN A 458 19.56 -7.54 5.16
C GLN A 458 18.16 -7.03 4.80
N LEU A 459 17.64 -7.40 3.62
CA LEU A 459 16.28 -7.04 3.19
C LEU A 459 15.27 -7.65 4.15
N TRP A 460 15.34 -8.95 4.39
CA TRP A 460 14.34 -9.67 5.18
C TRP A 460 14.36 -9.29 6.66
N VAL A 461 15.56 -9.20 7.24
CA VAL A 461 15.74 -8.81 8.65
C VAL A 461 15.25 -7.39 8.87
N LEU A 462 15.72 -6.40 8.10
CA LEU A 462 15.36 -5.00 8.33
C LEU A 462 13.89 -4.71 7.98
N SER A 463 13.35 -5.33 6.92
CA SER A 463 11.93 -5.14 6.56
C SER A 463 11.00 -5.64 7.66
N THR A 464 11.27 -6.83 8.22
CA THR A 464 10.47 -7.40 9.32
C THR A 464 10.69 -6.63 10.64
N TYR A 465 11.92 -6.20 10.92
CA TYR A 465 12.23 -5.35 12.08
C TYR A 465 11.51 -4.00 12.05
N TYR A 466 11.63 -3.24 10.97
CA TYR A 466 10.99 -1.93 10.90
C TYR A 466 9.47 -2.02 10.81
N LEU A 467 8.93 -3.03 10.10
CA LEU A 467 7.50 -3.28 10.13
C LEU A 467 7.01 -3.59 11.56
N ALA A 468 7.78 -4.36 12.34
CA ALA A 468 7.48 -4.60 13.75
C ALA A 468 7.43 -3.29 14.54
N GLN A 469 8.44 -2.44 14.38
CA GLN A 469 8.52 -1.15 15.09
C GLN A 469 7.35 -0.22 14.72
N VAL A 470 7.05 -0.08 13.42
CA VAL A 470 5.92 0.71 12.92
C VAL A 470 4.59 0.22 13.50
N LEU A 471 4.34 -1.09 13.44
CA LEU A 471 3.08 -1.68 13.93
C LEU A 471 2.94 -1.57 15.45
N ILE A 472 4.01 -1.80 16.21
CA ILE A 472 3.99 -1.67 17.67
C ILE A 472 3.75 -0.22 18.08
N VAL A 473 4.51 0.74 17.53
CA VAL A 473 4.36 2.16 17.87
C VAL A 473 2.97 2.64 17.49
N ARG A 474 2.54 2.41 16.25
CA ARG A 474 1.21 2.86 15.78
C ARG A 474 0.07 2.20 16.54
N GLY A 475 0.17 0.91 16.83
CA GLY A 475 -0.84 0.18 17.61
C GLY A 475 -1.01 0.70 19.02
N LEU A 476 0.10 1.01 19.71
CA LEU A 476 0.06 1.62 21.03
C LEU A 476 -0.48 3.06 21.03
N LEU A 477 -0.13 3.86 20.01
CA LEU A 477 -0.66 5.22 19.87
C LEU A 477 -2.17 5.21 19.58
N ALA A 478 -2.64 4.30 18.72
CA ALA A 478 -4.06 4.14 18.42
C ALA A 478 -4.87 3.78 19.67
N ASP A 479 -4.39 2.82 20.48
CA ASP A 479 -5.04 2.41 21.72
C ASP A 479 -5.01 3.51 22.81
N ALA A 480 -3.99 4.38 22.79
CA ALA A 480 -3.94 5.51 23.70
C ALA A 480 -4.92 6.62 23.31
N GLY A 481 -5.14 6.83 22.01
CA GLY A 481 -6.10 7.78 21.47
C GLY A 481 -7.55 7.38 21.75
N THR A 482 -7.91 6.11 21.52
CA THR A 482 -9.28 5.61 21.79
C THR A 482 -9.66 5.75 23.26
N ARG A 483 -8.75 5.41 24.18
CA ARG A 483 -8.98 5.55 25.63
C ARG A 483 -9.13 7.01 26.09
N ALA A 484 -8.51 7.97 25.38
CA ALA A 484 -8.65 9.39 25.69
C ALA A 484 -10.02 9.94 25.27
N VAL A 485 -10.54 9.49 24.13
CA VAL A 485 -11.88 9.85 23.63
C VAL A 485 -12.96 9.33 24.60
N ASP A 486 -12.90 8.05 25.01
CA ASP A 486 -13.87 7.47 25.95
C ASP A 486 -13.89 8.17 27.32
N GLN A 487 -12.72 8.61 27.83
CA GLN A 487 -12.64 9.36 29.09
C GLN A 487 -13.21 10.78 28.97
N SER A 488 -13.05 11.43 27.80
CA SER A 488 -13.60 12.77 27.54
C SER A 488 -15.12 12.75 27.37
N SER A 489 -15.68 11.70 26.76
CA SER A 489 -17.13 11.52 26.68
C SER A 489 -17.74 11.26 28.05
N LEU A 490 -17.12 10.41 28.87
CA LEU A 490 -17.58 10.15 30.25
C LEU A 490 -17.52 11.38 31.15
N THR A 491 -16.46 12.21 31.05
CA THR A 491 -16.41 13.48 31.80
C THR A 491 -17.46 14.46 31.31
N SER A 492 -17.74 14.55 30.01
CA SER A 492 -18.84 15.40 29.51
C SER A 492 -20.21 15.01 30.06
N THR A 493 -20.48 13.70 30.22
CA THR A 493 -21.74 13.19 30.78
C THR A 493 -21.83 13.40 32.30
N ILE A 494 -20.73 13.21 33.03
CA ILE A 494 -20.68 13.46 34.48
C ILE A 494 -20.83 14.96 34.80
N PHE A 495 -20.24 15.85 33.99
CA PHE A 495 -20.41 17.30 34.15
C PHE A 495 -21.82 17.78 33.77
N SER A 496 -22.50 17.14 32.81
CA SER A 496 -23.92 17.45 32.53
C SER A 496 -24.84 16.98 33.66
N ASP A 497 -24.56 15.84 34.30
CA ASP A 497 -25.39 15.31 35.39
C ASP A 497 -25.18 16.08 36.72
N LEU A 498 -23.97 16.56 36.99
CA LEU A 498 -23.67 17.42 38.15
C LEU A 498 -24.25 18.84 38.01
N ALA A 499 -24.33 19.37 36.79
CA ALA A 499 -24.98 20.65 36.52
C ALA A 499 -26.51 20.57 36.70
N ASN A 500 -27.13 19.43 36.40
CA ASN A 500 -28.57 19.21 36.61
C ASN A 500 -28.95 18.95 38.08
N THR A 501 -28.04 18.44 38.92
CA THR A 501 -28.34 18.18 40.34
C THR A 501 -28.22 19.40 41.24
N GLN A 502 -27.51 20.47 40.83
CA GLN A 502 -27.47 21.74 41.58
C GLN A 502 -28.66 22.67 41.31
N ALA A 503 -29.53 22.36 40.33
CA ALA A 503 -30.71 23.17 40.00
C ALA A 503 -31.98 22.78 40.78
N MET A 504 -31.96 21.74 41.63
CA MET A 504 -33.16 21.19 42.30
C MET A 504 -33.20 21.33 43.84
N ALA A 505 -32.42 22.24 44.43
CA ALA A 505 -32.46 22.47 45.88
C ALA A 505 -32.75 23.95 46.24
N LYS A 506 -33.98 24.39 45.99
CA LYS A 506 -34.65 25.46 46.78
C LYS A 506 -36.14 25.15 46.86
N PRO A 507 -36.70 24.84 48.05
CA PRO A 507 -38.14 24.83 48.25
C PRO A 507 -38.63 26.23 48.61
N THR A 508 -39.62 26.72 47.87
CA THR A 508 -40.56 27.73 48.34
C THR A 508 -41.71 27.00 49.04
N GLU A 509 -41.74 27.05 50.37
CA GLU A 509 -42.82 27.58 51.22
C GLU A 509 -42.40 27.52 52.69
#